data_AF-Q4DNI4-F1
#
_entry.id   AF-Q4DNI4-F1
#
_cell.length_a   1.000
_cell.length_b   1.000
_cell.length_c   1.000
_cell.angle_alpha   90.00
_cell.angle_beta   90.00
_cell.angle_gamma   90.00
#
_symmetry.space_group_name_H-M   'P 1'
#
loop_
_entity.id
_entity.type
_entity.pdbx_description
1 polymer ?
#
loop_
_entity_poly.entity_id
_entity_poly.type
_entity_poly.pdbx_seq_one_letter_code
_entity_poly.pdbx_strand_id
1 'polypeptide(L)'
;MLRVSLLWRGVSPFTLFLMDQKNNPALKGCAISKRGRILSKMYKELSQNQRRELKQRAARHPTLPKQTRKQREEAASLARSRRKGKFAKFVRENYHKVKKLNYRKRFGALSQLYDVSKPLDVEKEISKALPKSKSKAQTKKKVKATVKSMAAEEKKTTSASKRAKSTSGRKKIKSVAKKITRSKV
;
A
#
# COMPACT_ATOMS: atom_id res chain seq x y z
N MET A 1 -9.01 29.05 -35.84
CA MET A 1 -7.75 29.59 -35.28
C MET A 1 -7.51 29.03 -33.88
N LEU A 2 -6.59 28.08 -33.72
CA LEU A 2 -6.18 27.56 -32.41
C LEU A 2 -5.23 28.57 -31.76
N ARG A 3 -5.77 29.46 -30.91
CA ARG A 3 -4.95 30.30 -30.02
C ARG A 3 -4.31 29.37 -29.00
N VAL A 4 -3.12 28.89 -29.31
CA VAL A 4 -2.23 28.26 -28.33
C VAL A 4 -1.85 29.36 -27.36
N SER A 5 -2.67 29.56 -26.33
CA SER A 5 -2.26 30.31 -25.16
C SER A 5 -0.99 29.62 -24.67
N LEU A 6 0.16 30.24 -24.90
CA LEU A 6 1.37 29.93 -24.15
C LEU A 6 0.92 30.07 -22.70
N LEU A 7 0.58 28.96 -22.06
CA LEU A 7 0.45 28.89 -20.62
C LEU A 7 1.87 29.13 -20.13
N TRP A 8 2.20 30.38 -19.87
CA TRP A 8 3.42 30.75 -19.18
C TRP A 8 3.43 29.89 -17.93
N ARG A 9 4.33 28.89 -17.89
CA ARG A 9 4.36 27.86 -16.84
C ARG A 9 4.80 28.42 -15.49
N GLY A 10 4.78 29.75 -15.33
CA GLY A 10 5.08 30.45 -14.10
C GLY A 10 4.05 30.17 -13.02
N VAL A 11 4.51 30.24 -11.78
CA VAL A 11 3.61 30.25 -10.62
C VAL A 11 2.80 31.54 -10.69
N SER A 12 1.47 31.45 -10.54
CA SER A 12 0.65 32.66 -10.51
C SER A 12 0.88 33.44 -9.20
N PRO A 13 0.70 34.77 -9.18
CA PRO A 13 0.84 35.55 -7.93
C PRO A 13 -0.08 35.04 -6.82
N PHE A 14 -1.29 34.59 -7.18
CA PHE A 14 -2.22 33.99 -6.23
C PHE A 14 -1.72 32.65 -5.70
N THR A 15 -1.12 31.81 -6.54
CA THR A 15 -0.53 30.53 -6.10
C THR A 15 0.59 30.76 -5.10
N LEU A 16 1.44 31.78 -5.31
CA LEU A 16 2.47 32.16 -4.37
C LEU A 16 1.86 32.63 -3.03
N PHE A 17 0.83 33.47 -3.09
CA PHE A 17 0.07 33.88 -1.91
C PHE A 17 -0.52 32.69 -1.13
N LEU A 18 -1.03 31.67 -1.83
CA LEU A 18 -1.52 30.44 -1.19
C LEU A 18 -0.40 29.66 -0.49
N MET A 19 0.82 29.69 -1.03
CA MET A 19 1.99 29.06 -0.39
C MET A 19 2.37 29.81 0.88
N ASP A 20 2.43 31.14 0.83
CA ASP A 20 2.72 32.00 1.99
C ASP A 20 1.68 31.81 3.11
N GLN A 21 0.40 31.66 2.74
CA GLN A 21 -0.71 31.50 3.70
C GLN A 21 -1.03 30.04 4.08
N LYS A 22 -0.21 29.06 3.64
CA LYS A 22 -0.51 27.63 3.84
C LYS A 22 -0.64 27.24 5.32
N ASN A 23 0.17 27.86 6.19
CA ASN A 23 0.25 27.55 7.61
C ASN A 23 -0.43 28.57 8.52
N ASN A 24 -1.20 29.51 7.96
CA ASN A 24 -1.87 30.55 8.74
C ASN A 24 -2.82 29.92 9.78
N PRO A 25 -2.63 30.19 11.10
CA PRO A 25 -3.43 29.60 12.16
C PRO A 25 -4.91 29.98 12.09
N ALA A 26 -5.25 31.18 11.60
CA ALA A 26 -6.64 31.61 11.45
C ALA A 26 -7.45 30.75 10.48
N LEU A 27 -6.76 30.01 9.59
CA LEU A 27 -7.36 29.12 8.61
C LEU A 27 -7.31 27.65 9.02
N LYS A 28 -6.66 27.32 10.15
CA LYS A 28 -6.62 25.96 10.68
C LYS A 28 -7.99 25.61 11.29
N GLY A 29 -8.51 24.43 10.97
CA GLY A 29 -9.83 23.98 11.44
C GLY A 29 -11.03 24.51 10.64
N CYS A 30 -10.86 25.56 9.84
CA CYS A 30 -11.90 25.98 8.91
C CYS A 30 -12.20 24.90 7.87
N ALA A 31 -13.48 24.70 7.57
CA ALA A 31 -13.90 23.86 6.45
C ALA A 31 -13.21 24.32 5.16
N ILE A 32 -12.76 23.37 4.33
CA ILE A 32 -11.97 23.63 3.12
C ILE A 32 -12.68 24.64 2.19
N SER A 33 -14.00 24.53 2.06
CA SER A 33 -14.85 25.43 1.28
C SER A 33 -14.82 26.87 1.80
N LYS A 34 -14.92 27.07 3.12
CA LYS A 34 -14.84 28.39 3.76
C LYS A 34 -13.42 28.95 3.65
N ARG A 35 -12.39 28.12 3.85
CA ARG A 35 -10.98 28.50 3.74
C ARG A 35 -10.65 29.11 2.38
N GLY A 36 -11.11 28.49 1.28
CA GLY A 36 -10.90 29.02 -0.06
C GLY A 36 -11.51 30.41 -0.26
N ARG A 37 -12.72 30.65 0.28
CA ARG A 37 -13.39 31.96 0.22
C ARG A 37 -12.62 33.03 1.00
N ILE A 38 -12.15 32.70 2.20
CA ILE A 38 -11.38 33.63 3.04
C ILE A 38 -10.06 34.00 2.35
N LEU A 39 -9.31 33.02 1.83
CA LEU A 39 -8.07 33.28 1.09
C LEU A 39 -8.28 34.18 -0.13
N SER A 40 -9.39 33.99 -0.85
CA SER A 40 -9.75 34.86 -1.98
C SER A 40 -9.99 36.30 -1.53
N LYS A 41 -10.69 36.51 -0.40
CA LYS A 41 -10.90 37.84 0.18
C LYS A 41 -9.59 38.48 0.62
N MET A 42 -8.78 37.77 1.39
CA MET A 42 -7.47 38.26 1.85
C MET A 42 -6.57 38.68 0.67
N TYR A 43 -6.53 37.90 -0.42
CA TYR A 43 -5.77 38.27 -1.62
C TYR A 43 -6.30 39.55 -2.28
N LYS A 44 -7.62 39.77 -2.27
CA LYS A 44 -8.24 40.99 -2.80
C LYS A 44 -8.02 42.19 -1.87
N GLU A 45 -7.86 41.98 -0.58
CA GLU A 45 -7.57 43.03 0.40
C GLU A 45 -6.10 43.45 0.41
N LEU A 46 -5.20 42.69 -0.22
CA LEU A 46 -3.79 43.09 -0.39
C LEU A 46 -3.68 44.43 -1.12
N SER A 47 -2.79 45.27 -0.60
CA SER A 47 -2.47 46.57 -1.21
C SER A 47 -1.84 46.39 -2.59
N GLN A 48 -1.93 47.41 -3.44
CA GLN A 48 -1.37 47.34 -4.79
C GLN A 48 0.15 47.06 -4.80
N ASN A 49 0.87 47.60 -3.81
CA ASN A 49 2.30 47.39 -3.65
C ASN A 49 2.62 45.92 -3.32
N GLN A 50 1.88 45.32 -2.39
CA GLN A 50 2.02 43.90 -2.05
C GLN A 50 1.72 43.00 -3.25
N ARG A 51 0.72 43.35 -4.07
CA ARG A 51 0.43 42.59 -5.30
C ARG A 51 1.55 42.71 -6.34
N ARG A 52 2.17 43.88 -6.48
CA ARG A 52 3.34 44.07 -7.37
C ARG A 52 4.52 43.24 -6.90
N GLU A 53 4.80 43.24 -5.60
CA GLU A 53 5.86 42.42 -5.00
C GLU A 53 5.60 40.92 -5.18
N LEU A 54 4.36 40.46 -4.92
CA LEU A 54 3.96 39.07 -5.18
C LEU A 54 4.12 38.70 -6.65
N LYS A 55 3.80 39.60 -7.58
CA LYS A 55 3.99 39.37 -9.02
C LYS A 55 5.46 39.20 -9.37
N GLN A 56 6.34 40.03 -8.81
CA GLN A 56 7.79 39.91 -9.01
C GLN A 56 8.33 38.60 -8.41
N ARG A 57 7.94 38.25 -7.18
CA ARG A 57 8.32 36.98 -6.54
C ARG A 57 7.82 35.77 -7.34
N ALA A 58 6.58 35.81 -7.81
CA ALA A 58 5.99 34.74 -8.61
C ALA A 58 6.71 34.54 -9.95
N ALA A 59 7.15 35.62 -10.61
CA ALA A 59 7.94 35.55 -11.84
C ALA A 59 9.31 34.88 -11.64
N ARG A 60 9.90 35.02 -10.44
CA ARG A 60 11.19 34.40 -10.08
C ARG A 60 11.04 32.97 -9.55
N HIS A 61 9.83 32.53 -9.22
CA HIS A 61 9.63 31.24 -8.58
C HIS A 61 9.92 30.09 -9.56
N PRO A 62 10.72 29.08 -9.17
CA PRO A 62 11.02 27.95 -10.04
C PRO A 62 9.75 27.17 -10.36
N THR A 63 9.60 26.79 -11.61
CA THR A 63 8.45 26.03 -12.10
C THR A 63 8.79 24.55 -12.14
N LEU A 64 7.87 23.68 -11.70
CA LEU A 64 8.09 22.24 -11.78
C LEU A 64 8.27 21.80 -13.25
N PRO A 65 9.25 20.92 -13.54
CA PRO A 65 9.49 20.46 -14.90
C PRO A 65 8.26 19.74 -15.44
N LYS A 66 8.00 19.91 -16.75
CA LYS A 66 6.92 19.20 -17.43
C LYS A 66 7.24 17.71 -17.42
N GLN A 67 6.39 16.90 -16.77
CA GLN A 67 6.49 15.46 -16.92
C GLN A 67 6.24 15.08 -18.38
N THR A 68 7.22 14.38 -18.96
CA THR A 68 7.14 13.79 -20.29
C THR A 68 5.99 12.77 -20.33
N ARG A 69 5.45 12.52 -21.53
CA ARG A 69 4.37 11.53 -21.70
C ARG A 69 4.77 10.15 -21.15
N LYS A 70 5.99 9.70 -21.44
CA LYS A 70 6.57 8.44 -20.91
C LYS A 70 6.53 8.39 -19.38
N GLN A 71 6.98 9.45 -18.71
CA GLN A 71 6.95 9.54 -17.24
C GLN A 71 5.53 9.46 -16.68
N ARG A 72 4.54 10.06 -17.35
CA ARG A 72 3.13 9.96 -16.93
C ARG A 72 2.57 8.56 -17.10
N GLU A 73 2.90 7.90 -18.21
CA GLU A 73 2.48 6.51 -18.47
C GLU A 73 3.11 5.53 -17.47
N GLU A 74 4.39 5.71 -17.14
CA GLU A 74 5.09 4.95 -16.09
C GLU A 74 4.48 5.19 -14.70
N ALA A 75 4.22 6.45 -14.33
CA ALA A 75 3.57 6.75 -13.05
C ALA A 75 2.16 6.13 -12.96
N ALA A 76 1.40 6.15 -14.07
CA ALA A 76 0.08 5.52 -14.14
C ALA A 76 0.18 3.98 -14.08
N SER A 77 1.17 3.37 -14.73
CA SER A 77 1.38 1.92 -14.69
C SER A 77 1.79 1.45 -13.30
N LEU A 78 2.66 2.19 -12.61
CA LEU A 78 3.05 1.96 -11.21
C LEU A 78 1.85 2.13 -10.27
N ALA A 79 1.01 3.12 -10.47
CA ALA A 79 -0.22 3.28 -9.68
C ALA A 79 -1.18 2.09 -9.88
N ARG A 80 -1.35 1.62 -11.13
CA ARG A 80 -2.19 0.44 -11.44
C ARG A 80 -1.58 -0.84 -10.87
N SER A 81 -0.26 -1.00 -10.88
CA SER A 81 0.40 -2.18 -10.34
C SER A 81 0.29 -2.25 -8.82
N ARG A 82 0.39 -1.10 -8.11
CA ARG A 82 0.18 -0.99 -6.66
C ARG A 82 -1.25 -1.36 -6.23
N ARG A 83 -2.26 -1.09 -7.06
CA ARG A 83 -3.65 -1.49 -6.78
C ARG A 83 -3.87 -3.01 -6.80
N LYS A 84 -3.00 -3.79 -7.45
CA LYS A 84 -3.09 -5.25 -7.46
C LYS A 84 -2.51 -5.78 -6.14
N GLY A 85 -3.40 -6.16 -5.21
CA GLY A 85 -3.01 -6.71 -3.90
C GLY A 85 -2.16 -7.97 -4.00
N LYS A 86 -1.49 -8.34 -2.89
CA LYS A 86 -0.61 -9.52 -2.81
C LYS A 86 -1.31 -10.81 -3.28
N PHE A 87 -2.58 -11.00 -2.89
CA PHE A 87 -3.40 -12.12 -3.34
C PHE A 87 -3.57 -12.16 -4.87
N ALA A 88 -3.76 -11.02 -5.54
CA ALA A 88 -3.92 -10.99 -6.99
C ALA A 88 -2.62 -11.33 -7.75
N LYS A 89 -1.45 -11.14 -7.13
CA LYS A 89 -0.18 -11.67 -7.65
C LYS A 89 -0.11 -13.18 -7.46
N PHE A 90 -0.39 -13.63 -6.23
CA PHE A 90 -0.44 -15.04 -5.89
C PHE A 90 -1.37 -15.85 -6.82
N VAL A 91 -2.57 -15.33 -7.10
CA VAL A 91 -3.54 -15.96 -8.00
C VAL A 91 -2.97 -16.07 -9.41
N ARG A 92 -2.33 -15.01 -9.95
CA ARG A 92 -1.72 -15.06 -11.29
C ARG A 92 -0.62 -16.11 -11.38
N GLU A 93 0.23 -16.19 -10.37
CA GLU A 93 1.34 -17.15 -10.33
C GLU A 93 0.84 -18.59 -10.15
N ASN A 94 -0.17 -18.83 -9.30
CA ASN A 94 -0.61 -20.19 -8.94
C ASN A 94 -1.83 -20.71 -9.71
N TYR A 95 -2.43 -19.91 -10.61
CA TYR A 95 -3.65 -20.30 -11.33
C TYR A 95 -3.50 -21.61 -12.10
N HIS A 96 -2.30 -21.87 -12.66
CA HIS A 96 -2.00 -23.09 -13.40
C HIS A 96 -2.24 -24.37 -12.56
N LYS A 97 -2.03 -24.31 -11.23
CA LYS A 97 -2.24 -25.44 -10.30
C LYS A 97 -3.71 -25.81 -10.17
N VAL A 98 -4.61 -24.83 -10.25
CA VAL A 98 -6.06 -25.03 -10.13
C VAL A 98 -6.80 -25.05 -11.46
N LYS A 99 -6.11 -24.88 -12.60
CA LYS A 99 -6.73 -24.78 -13.93
C LYS A 99 -7.57 -26.01 -14.27
N LYS A 100 -7.17 -27.20 -13.82
CA LYS A 100 -7.89 -28.46 -14.05
C LYS A 100 -9.13 -28.65 -13.15
N LEU A 101 -9.30 -27.85 -12.08
CA LEU A 101 -10.48 -27.93 -11.20
C LEU A 101 -11.69 -27.26 -11.86
N ASN A 102 -12.90 -27.65 -11.41
CA ASN A 102 -14.14 -26.95 -11.76
C ASN A 102 -14.04 -25.47 -11.36
N TYR A 103 -14.50 -24.57 -12.24
CA TYR A 103 -14.46 -23.11 -12.06
C TYR A 103 -14.96 -22.66 -10.69
N ARG A 104 -16.10 -23.21 -10.22
CA ARG A 104 -16.69 -22.86 -8.90
C ARG A 104 -15.77 -23.17 -7.71
N LYS A 105 -14.83 -24.11 -7.86
CA LYS A 105 -13.90 -24.54 -6.80
C LYS A 105 -12.52 -23.89 -6.89
N ARG A 106 -12.15 -23.27 -8.02
CA ARG A 106 -10.79 -22.72 -8.25
C ARG A 106 -10.42 -21.64 -7.25
N PHE A 107 -11.30 -20.67 -7.04
CA PHE A 107 -11.04 -19.57 -6.11
C PHE A 107 -10.99 -20.04 -4.66
N GLY A 108 -11.83 -21.00 -4.26
CA GLY A 108 -11.76 -21.62 -2.94
C GLY A 108 -10.42 -22.32 -2.70
N ALA A 109 -9.95 -23.11 -3.66
CA ALA A 109 -8.64 -23.76 -3.60
C ALA A 109 -7.49 -22.75 -3.58
N LEU A 110 -7.56 -21.67 -4.38
CA LEU A 110 -6.55 -20.60 -4.37
C LEU A 110 -6.52 -19.84 -3.04
N SER A 111 -7.66 -19.58 -2.41
CA SER A 111 -7.71 -18.95 -1.09
C SER A 111 -7.01 -19.83 -0.05
N GLN A 112 -7.32 -21.13 -0.04
CA GLN A 112 -6.69 -22.09 0.87
C GLN A 112 -5.17 -22.18 0.66
N LEU A 113 -4.73 -22.25 -0.60
CA LEU A 113 -3.31 -22.22 -0.92
C LEU A 113 -2.64 -20.92 -0.48
N TYR A 114 -3.34 -19.78 -0.63
CA TYR A 114 -2.81 -18.49 -0.22
C TYR A 114 -2.64 -18.43 1.30
N ASP A 115 -3.64 -18.87 2.07
CA ASP A 115 -3.59 -18.87 3.53
C ASP A 115 -2.45 -19.74 4.07
N VAL A 116 -2.18 -20.89 3.44
CA VAL A 116 -1.03 -21.75 3.78
C VAL A 116 0.29 -21.12 3.34
N SER A 117 0.33 -20.40 2.21
CA SER A 117 1.55 -19.78 1.68
C SER A 117 1.92 -18.47 2.36
N LYS A 118 0.99 -17.84 3.09
CA LYS A 118 1.32 -16.63 3.86
C LYS A 118 2.43 -17.04 4.82
N PRO A 119 3.60 -16.38 4.80
CA PRO A 119 4.51 -16.53 5.92
C PRO A 119 3.67 -16.21 7.14
N LEU A 120 3.63 -17.13 8.10
CA LEU A 120 2.87 -16.95 9.31
C LEU A 120 3.16 -15.53 9.76
N ASP A 121 2.13 -14.68 9.79
CA ASP A 121 2.21 -13.29 10.22
C ASP A 121 2.51 -13.23 11.73
N VAL A 122 3.15 -14.28 12.28
CA VAL A 122 3.79 -14.39 13.59
C VAL A 122 4.63 -13.15 13.86
N GLU A 123 5.29 -12.54 12.87
CA GLU A 123 5.97 -11.25 13.13
C GLU A 123 5.00 -10.10 13.45
N LYS A 124 3.82 -10.04 12.79
CA LYS A 124 2.79 -9.04 13.08
C LYS A 124 1.99 -9.37 14.34
N GLU A 125 1.77 -10.64 14.63
CA GLU A 125 1.11 -11.10 15.85
C GLU A 125 2.04 -10.93 17.06
N ILE A 126 3.32 -11.26 16.96
CA ILE A 126 4.33 -10.98 18.00
C ILE A 126 4.47 -9.48 18.23
N SER A 127 4.49 -8.65 17.18
CA SER A 127 4.59 -7.19 17.37
C SER A 127 3.32 -6.53 17.90
N LYS A 128 2.15 -7.19 17.79
CA LYS A 128 0.92 -6.78 18.48
C LYS A 128 0.83 -7.34 19.90
N ALA A 129 1.37 -8.52 20.15
CA ALA A 129 1.36 -9.20 21.45
C ALA A 129 2.48 -8.74 22.38
N LEU A 130 3.58 -8.17 21.87
CA LEU A 130 4.61 -7.57 22.70
C LEU A 130 4.16 -6.16 23.11
N PRO A 131 3.82 -5.94 24.41
CA PRO A 131 3.49 -4.62 24.89
C PRO A 131 4.69 -3.69 24.65
N LYS A 132 4.39 -2.43 24.31
CA LYS A 132 5.35 -1.39 23.94
C LYS A 132 6.24 -0.91 25.11
N SER A 133 6.76 -1.82 25.93
CA SER A 133 7.71 -1.52 27.00
C SER A 133 9.14 -1.74 26.51
N LYS A 134 9.79 -0.62 26.18
CA LYS A 134 11.22 -0.31 26.31
C LYS A 134 12.20 -1.49 26.11
N SER A 135 12.73 -1.66 24.89
CA SER A 135 14.14 -2.05 24.61
C SER A 135 14.34 -2.54 23.15
N LYS A 136 14.15 -1.66 22.16
CA LYS A 136 14.43 -1.96 20.74
C LYS A 136 15.88 -2.39 20.45
N ALA A 137 16.80 -2.26 21.40
CA ALA A 137 18.20 -2.67 21.26
C ALA A 137 18.47 -4.13 21.67
N GLN A 138 17.77 -4.67 22.68
CA GLN A 138 18.07 -6.02 23.18
C GLN A 138 17.34 -7.12 22.40
N THR A 139 16.15 -6.83 21.85
CA THR A 139 15.39 -7.82 21.06
C THR A 139 16.12 -8.19 19.76
N LYS A 140 16.85 -7.26 19.13
CA LYS A 140 17.61 -7.55 17.91
C LYS A 140 18.74 -8.57 18.13
N LYS A 141 19.36 -8.61 19.31
CA LYS A 141 20.41 -9.59 19.63
C LYS A 141 19.83 -10.98 19.90
N LYS A 142 18.69 -11.10 20.59
CA LYS A 142 18.06 -12.41 20.83
C LYS A 142 17.48 -13.04 19.57
N VAL A 143 16.90 -12.26 18.64
CA VAL A 143 16.32 -12.81 17.39
C VAL A 143 17.38 -13.36 16.44
N LYS A 144 18.57 -12.74 16.37
CA LYS A 144 19.66 -13.27 15.52
C LYS A 144 20.24 -14.59 16.05
N ALA A 145 20.20 -14.81 17.37
CA ALA A 145 20.68 -16.05 17.98
C ALA A 145 19.69 -17.20 17.79
N THR A 146 18.39 -16.97 17.95
CA THR A 146 17.37 -18.04 17.82
C THR A 146 17.15 -18.48 16.38
N VAL A 147 17.26 -17.57 15.40
CA VAL A 147 17.19 -17.97 13.98
C VAL A 147 18.40 -18.82 13.59
N LYS A 148 19.57 -18.59 14.19
CA LYS A 148 20.78 -19.39 13.91
C LYS A 148 20.73 -20.78 14.59
N SER A 149 20.08 -20.92 15.74
CA SER A 149 19.89 -22.23 16.38
C SER A 149 18.84 -23.09 15.67
N MET A 150 17.72 -22.51 15.22
CA MET A 150 16.70 -23.28 14.50
C MET A 150 17.17 -23.74 13.11
N ALA A 151 18.01 -22.96 12.42
CA ALA A 151 18.62 -23.37 11.15
C ALA A 151 19.68 -24.49 11.32
N ALA A 152 20.29 -24.63 12.51
CA ALA A 152 21.22 -25.71 12.80
C ALA A 152 20.50 -27.01 13.19
N GLU A 153 19.31 -26.92 13.80
CA GLU A 153 18.54 -28.08 14.26
C GLU A 153 17.72 -28.74 13.14
N GLU A 154 17.35 -28.00 12.09
CA GLU A 154 16.71 -28.57 10.90
C GLU A 154 17.61 -29.52 10.09
N LYS A 155 18.95 -29.49 10.29
CA LYS A 155 19.86 -30.44 9.62
C LYS A 155 20.04 -31.78 10.33
N LYS A 156 19.48 -31.99 11.53
CA LYS A 156 19.60 -33.28 12.25
C LYS A 156 18.29 -34.01 12.53
N THR A 157 17.13 -33.44 12.21
CA THR A 157 15.83 -34.03 12.61
C THR A 157 14.89 -34.37 11.46
N THR A 158 15.40 -34.56 10.24
CA THR A 158 14.61 -35.14 9.13
C THR A 158 14.35 -36.64 9.26
N SER A 159 14.78 -37.30 10.34
CA SER A 159 14.58 -38.75 10.52
C SER A 159 14.08 -39.15 11.91
N ALA A 160 13.01 -38.55 12.42
CA ALA A 160 12.08 -39.25 13.33
C ALA A 160 10.88 -38.37 13.68
N SER A 161 9.74 -39.03 13.91
CA SER A 161 8.53 -38.47 14.52
C SER A 161 7.53 -37.78 13.59
N LYS A 162 7.03 -38.60 12.66
CA LYS A 162 5.58 -38.65 12.38
C LYS A 162 4.84 -39.00 13.67
N ARG A 163 3.96 -38.10 14.15
CA ARG A 163 2.70 -38.32 14.93
C ARG A 163 2.62 -37.33 16.09
N ALA A 164 1.80 -36.30 15.95
CA ALA A 164 0.58 -36.11 16.77
C ALA A 164 -0.03 -34.73 16.54
N LYS A 165 -1.36 -34.74 16.35
CA LYS A 165 -2.32 -33.66 16.66
C LYS A 165 -2.33 -32.40 15.78
N SER A 166 -3.09 -32.50 14.68
CA SER A 166 -3.98 -31.41 14.24
C SER A 166 -5.34 -31.99 13.81
N THR A 167 -6.09 -32.47 14.80
CA THR A 167 -7.43 -33.06 14.64
C THR A 167 -8.51 -31.98 14.68
N SER A 168 -8.65 -31.16 13.62
CA SER A 168 -9.93 -30.47 13.38
C SER A 168 -10.23 -30.23 11.89
N GLY A 169 -9.22 -30.00 11.05
CA GLY A 169 -9.43 -29.84 9.59
C GLY A 169 -9.67 -31.14 8.81
N ARG A 170 -9.11 -32.27 9.27
CA ARG A 170 -9.09 -33.52 8.48
C ARG A 170 -10.46 -34.22 8.36
N LYS A 171 -11.41 -33.97 9.27
CA LYS A 171 -12.76 -34.54 9.18
C LYS A 171 -13.56 -33.97 8.00
N LYS A 172 -13.36 -32.71 7.62
CA LYS A 172 -14.04 -32.11 6.44
C LYS A 172 -13.48 -32.61 5.11
N ILE A 173 -12.20 -33.02 5.05
CA ILE A 173 -11.58 -33.49 3.80
C ILE A 173 -12.07 -34.90 3.43
N LYS A 174 -12.28 -35.79 4.42
CA LYS A 174 -12.76 -37.15 4.16
C LYS A 174 -14.24 -37.21 3.73
N SER A 175 -15.10 -36.33 4.25
CA SER A 175 -16.53 -36.34 3.88
C SER A 175 -16.76 -35.86 2.44
N VAL A 176 -15.96 -34.91 1.96
CA VAL A 176 -16.04 -34.43 0.56
C VAL A 176 -15.53 -35.50 -0.42
N ALA A 177 -14.47 -36.23 -0.08
CA ALA A 177 -13.97 -37.31 -0.93
C ALA A 177 -14.96 -38.49 -1.05
N LYS A 178 -15.62 -38.89 0.05
CA LYS A 178 -16.58 -40.01 0.05
C LYS A 178 -17.90 -39.69 -0.68
N LYS A 179 -18.27 -38.40 -0.81
CA LYS A 179 -19.48 -38.00 -1.55
C LYS A 179 -19.27 -37.97 -3.07
N ILE A 180 -18.02 -37.81 -3.54
CA ILE A 180 -17.70 -37.82 -4.98
C ILE A 180 -17.66 -39.25 -5.54
N THR A 181 -17.28 -40.25 -4.74
CA THR A 181 -17.23 -41.65 -5.21
C THR A 181 -18.61 -42.32 -5.26
N ARG A 182 -19.62 -41.81 -4.55
CA ARG A 182 -20.98 -42.37 -4.58
C ARG A 182 -21.87 -41.87 -5.71
N SER A 183 -21.46 -40.86 -6.48
CA SER A 183 -22.21 -40.38 -7.65
C SER A 183 -21.65 -40.91 -8.98
N LYS A 184 -20.89 -42.01 -8.93
CA LYS A 184 -20.40 -42.76 -10.11
C LYS A 184 -20.64 -44.26 -9.89
N VAL A 185 -21.89 -44.60 -9.66
CA VAL A 185 -22.53 -45.90 -9.95
C VAL A 185 -23.95 -45.52 -10.35
#